data_AF-A0A946GIP0-F1
#
_entry.id   AF-A0A946GIP0-F1
#
_cell.length_a   1.000
_cell.length_b   1.000
_cell.length_c   1.000
_cell.angle_alpha   90.00
_cell.angle_beta   90.00
_cell.angle_gamma   90.00
#
_symmetry.space_group_name_H-M   'P 1'
#
loop_
_entity.id
_entity.type
_entity.pdbx_description
1 polymer ?
#
loop_
_entity_poly.entity_id
_entity_poly.type
_entity_poly.pdbx_seq_one_letter_code
_entity_poly.pdbx_strand_id
1 'polypeptide(L)'
;MDDVSIQTLVILFLILIVVSGFFSISETSMMALNKYQLRHMAKKKHRGAKKTLNLLGQTDRLLGSILLGNNLSNTAAAALVTAITFKLLGESELSLTIATLIVTVALLIFSEITPKIIGASFPEKIALPASYLLEPLMRLMHPFVLVANSIVKVILWVLRIKPVSGNQASQLSQEELRTLVLEGGNYLPRKHQSMLANLFDLQTITVEDLMVPRNKIEAIELNSPIEEIRSEIITS
;
A
#
# COMPACT_ATOMS: atom_id res chain seq x y z
N MET A 1 -35.01 -13.34 -31.61
CA MET A 1 -33.83 -13.08 -30.75
C MET A 1 -33.28 -11.78 -31.24
N ASP A 2 -33.81 -10.73 -30.63
CA ASP A 2 -33.98 -9.42 -31.25
C ASP A 2 -32.65 -8.79 -31.67
N ASP A 3 -32.67 -8.13 -32.83
CA ASP A 3 -31.55 -7.42 -33.41
C ASP A 3 -31.04 -6.35 -32.45
N VAL A 4 -30.13 -6.73 -31.55
CA VAL A 4 -29.40 -5.77 -30.73
C VAL A 4 -28.64 -4.88 -31.70
N SER A 5 -29.08 -3.63 -31.79
CA SER A 5 -28.50 -2.63 -32.68
C SER A 5 -27.03 -2.44 -32.36
N ILE A 6 -26.22 -2.22 -33.40
CA ILE A 6 -24.79 -1.93 -33.27
C ILE A 6 -24.58 -0.72 -32.35
N GLN A 7 -25.48 0.25 -32.40
CA GLN A 7 -25.45 1.42 -31.51
C GLN A 7 -25.52 1.02 -30.03
N THR A 8 -26.41 0.09 -29.67
CA THR A 8 -26.54 -0.40 -28.30
C THR A 8 -25.28 -1.13 -27.85
N LEU A 9 -24.66 -1.93 -28.71
CA LEU A 9 -23.40 -2.62 -28.41
C LEU A 9 -22.25 -1.63 -28.17
N VAL A 10 -22.15 -0.57 -28.99
CA VAL A 10 -21.13 0.47 -28.85
C VAL A 10 -21.33 1.27 -27.56
N ILE A 11 -22.57 1.66 -27.24
CA ILE A 11 -22.88 2.35 -25.97
C ILE A 11 -22.48 1.48 -24.78
N LEU A 12 -22.84 0.20 -24.81
CA LEU A 12 -22.50 -0.74 -23.74
C LEU A 12 -20.98 -0.92 -23.61
N PHE A 13 -20.25 -0.99 -24.72
CA PHE A 13 -18.78 -1.04 -24.73
C PHE A 13 -18.16 0.20 -24.08
N LEU A 14 -18.65 1.40 -24.42
CA LEU A 14 -18.17 2.64 -23.79
C LEU A 14 -18.42 2.67 -22.28
N ILE A 15 -19.60 2.20 -21.84
CA ILE A 15 -19.90 2.08 -20.41
C ILE A 15 -18.91 1.12 -19.74
N LEU A 16 -18.62 -0.03 -20.35
CA LEU A 16 -17.66 -0.98 -19.80
C LEU A 16 -16.24 -0.41 -19.69
N ILE A 17 -15.78 0.37 -20.67
CA ILE A 17 -14.48 1.07 -20.59
C ILE A 17 -14.46 2.01 -19.38
N VAL A 18 -15.52 2.80 -19.18
CA VAL A 18 -15.59 3.73 -18.05
C VAL A 18 -15.61 2.99 -16.72
N VAL A 19 -16.38 1.91 -16.62
CA VAL A 19 -16.44 1.06 -15.41
C VAL A 19 -15.08 0.43 -15.12
N SER A 20 -14.41 -0.09 -16.14
CA SER A 20 -13.09 -0.71 -15.99
C SER A 20 -12.02 0.33 -15.60
N GLY A 21 -12.05 1.50 -16.24
CA GLY A 21 -11.21 2.64 -15.86
C GLY A 21 -11.47 3.11 -14.43
N PHE A 22 -12.72 3.09 -13.96
CA PHE A 22 -13.07 3.37 -12.56
C PHE A 22 -12.43 2.37 -11.58
N PHE A 23 -12.40 1.08 -11.90
CA PHE A 23 -11.71 0.08 -11.08
C PHE A 23 -10.19 0.33 -11.04
N SER A 24 -9.59 0.56 -12.21
CA SER A 24 -8.16 0.79 -12.37
C SER A 24 -7.64 2.06 -11.66
N ILE A 25 -8.38 3.17 -11.77
CA ILE A 25 -8.05 4.42 -11.06
C ILE A 25 -8.27 4.29 -9.55
N SER A 26 -9.31 3.56 -9.14
CA SER A 26 -9.61 3.30 -7.73
C SER A 26 -8.50 2.49 -7.08
N GLU A 27 -8.03 1.42 -7.71
CA GLU A 27 -6.91 0.61 -7.24
C GLU A 27 -5.68 1.48 -6.97
N THR A 28 -5.26 2.23 -7.99
CA THR A 28 -4.01 3.00 -7.94
C THR A 28 -4.10 4.15 -6.96
N SER A 29 -5.21 4.88 -6.96
CA SER A 29 -5.43 5.98 -6.00
C SER A 29 -5.45 5.48 -4.56
N MET A 30 -6.06 4.32 -4.29
CA MET A 30 -6.09 3.75 -2.94
C MET A 30 -4.71 3.31 -2.46
N MET A 31 -3.88 2.74 -3.34
CA MET A 31 -2.52 2.32 -2.99
C MET A 31 -1.55 3.50 -2.84
N ALA A 32 -1.76 4.59 -3.57
CA ALA A 32 -0.93 5.80 -3.51
C ALA A 32 -1.26 6.72 -2.31
N LEU A 33 -2.29 6.42 -1.51
CA LEU A 33 -2.65 7.23 -0.34
C LEU A 33 -1.62 7.17 0.78
N ASN A 34 -1.31 8.33 1.37
CA ASN A 34 -0.54 8.41 2.60
C ASN A 34 -1.41 7.99 3.81
N LYS A 35 -1.11 6.83 4.39
CA LYS A 35 -1.83 6.26 5.54
C LYS A 35 -1.86 7.20 6.76
N TYR A 36 -0.82 8.00 6.99
CA TYR A 36 -0.76 8.94 8.11
C TYR A 36 -1.71 10.13 7.93
N GLN A 37 -1.71 10.73 6.73
CA GLN A 37 -2.61 11.83 6.38
C GLN A 37 -4.08 11.37 6.43
N LEU A 38 -4.36 10.19 5.88
CA LEU A 38 -5.70 9.59 5.91
C LEU A 38 -6.21 9.35 7.34
N ARG A 39 -5.35 8.82 8.24
CA ARG A 39 -5.68 8.65 9.67
C ARG A 39 -5.99 9.98 10.34
N HIS A 40 -5.22 11.03 10.02
CA HIS A 40 -5.47 12.37 10.55
C HIS A 40 -6.81 12.95 10.05
N MET A 41 -7.14 12.80 8.77
CA MET A 41 -8.45 13.21 8.23
C MET A 41 -9.61 12.44 8.85
N ALA A 42 -9.43 11.13 9.09
CA ALA A 42 -10.44 10.31 9.75
C ALA A 42 -10.68 10.75 11.21
N LYS A 43 -9.63 11.15 11.94
CA LYS A 43 -9.74 11.75 13.30
C LYS A 43 -10.52 13.06 13.27
N LYS A 44 -10.39 13.87 12.21
CA LYS A 44 -11.21 15.08 11.97
C LYS A 44 -12.66 14.79 11.53
N LYS A 45 -13.15 13.57 11.74
CA LYS A 45 -14.51 13.11 11.41
C LYS A 45 -14.87 13.18 9.90
N HIS A 46 -13.88 13.19 9.00
CA HIS A 46 -14.15 13.11 7.57
C HIS A 46 -14.68 11.72 7.18
N ARG A 47 -15.95 11.63 6.75
CA ARG A 47 -16.64 10.35 6.49
C ARG A 47 -15.96 9.51 5.40
N GLY A 48 -15.52 10.15 4.32
CA GLY A 48 -14.81 9.48 3.23
C GLY A 48 -13.48 8.89 3.70
N ALA A 49 -12.75 9.61 4.55
CA ALA A 49 -11.47 9.12 5.07
C ALA A 49 -11.65 7.91 5.98
N LYS A 50 -12.73 7.89 6.78
CA LYS A 50 -13.08 6.72 7.61
C LYS A 50 -13.44 5.50 6.75
N LYS A 51 -14.21 5.68 5.68
CA LYS A 51 -14.56 4.60 4.75
C LYS A 51 -13.32 4.06 4.02
N THR A 52 -12.51 4.94 3.44
CA THR A 52 -11.27 4.55 2.78
C THR A 52 -10.33 3.81 3.72
N LEU A 53 -10.21 4.25 4.99
CA LEU A 53 -9.39 3.56 5.99
C LEU A 53 -9.93 2.17 6.33
N ASN A 54 -11.26 2.01 6.43
CA ASN A 54 -11.88 0.68 6.61
C ASN A 54 -11.61 -0.24 5.42
N LEU A 55 -11.69 0.27 4.19
CA LEU A 55 -11.40 -0.49 2.96
C LEU A 55 -9.94 -0.92 2.91
N LEU A 56 -9.01 0.00 3.20
CA LEU A 56 -7.57 -0.28 3.28
C LEU A 56 -7.18 -1.19 4.46
N GLY A 57 -8.06 -1.35 5.45
CA GLY A 57 -7.89 -2.36 6.51
C GLY A 57 -8.13 -3.79 6.04
N GLN A 58 -8.75 -3.97 4.87
CA GLN A 58 -9.05 -5.26 4.26
C GLN A 58 -8.49 -5.34 2.84
N THR A 59 -7.20 -5.03 2.68
CA THR A 59 -6.54 -4.89 1.37
C THR A 59 -6.74 -6.10 0.46
N ASP A 60 -6.65 -7.32 0.97
CA ASP A 60 -6.86 -8.54 0.17
C ASP A 60 -8.25 -8.60 -0.45
N ARG A 61 -9.28 -8.20 0.31
CA ARG A 61 -10.67 -8.17 -0.16
C ARG A 61 -10.90 -7.02 -1.12
N LEU A 62 -10.29 -5.88 -0.85
CA LEU A 62 -10.36 -4.69 -1.68
C LEU A 62 -9.75 -4.96 -3.06
N LEU A 63 -8.48 -5.39 -3.10
CA LEU A 63 -7.77 -5.71 -4.32
C LEU A 63 -8.45 -6.86 -5.06
N GLY A 64 -8.83 -7.93 -4.36
CA GLY A 64 -9.56 -9.04 -4.97
C GLY A 64 -10.87 -8.60 -5.65
N SER A 65 -11.63 -7.71 -5.02
CA SER A 65 -12.88 -7.20 -5.59
C SER A 65 -12.65 -6.29 -6.79
N ILE A 66 -11.66 -5.40 -6.71
CA ILE A 66 -11.33 -4.46 -7.79
C ILE A 66 -10.76 -5.22 -8.99
N LEU A 67 -9.85 -6.16 -8.78
CA LEU A 67 -9.27 -6.98 -9.85
C LEU A 67 -10.34 -7.83 -10.54
N LEU A 68 -11.25 -8.43 -9.78
CA LEU A 68 -12.34 -9.21 -10.34
C LEU A 68 -13.27 -8.34 -11.20
N GLY A 69 -13.66 -7.17 -10.69
CA GLY A 69 -14.47 -6.20 -11.43
C GLY A 69 -13.79 -5.73 -12.71
N ASN A 70 -12.52 -5.34 -12.63
CA ASN A 70 -11.73 -4.90 -13.78
C ASN A 70 -11.62 -6.00 -14.85
N ASN A 71 -11.28 -7.22 -14.44
CA ASN A 71 -11.13 -8.34 -15.38
C ASN A 71 -12.47 -8.74 -16.02
N LEU A 72 -13.56 -8.70 -15.26
CA LEU A 72 -14.89 -8.97 -15.80
C LEU A 72 -15.29 -7.92 -16.83
N SER A 73 -15.09 -6.63 -16.53
CA SER A 73 -15.37 -5.53 -17.45
C SER A 73 -14.51 -5.60 -18.72
N ASN A 74 -13.20 -5.85 -18.59
CA ASN A 74 -12.29 -6.02 -19.72
C ASN A 74 -12.68 -7.21 -20.61
N THR A 75 -13.03 -8.35 -20.01
CA THR A 75 -13.44 -9.56 -20.75
C THR A 75 -14.77 -9.34 -21.46
N ALA A 76 -15.74 -8.70 -20.80
CA ALA A 76 -17.02 -8.35 -21.41
C ALA A 76 -16.84 -7.33 -22.55
N ALA A 77 -15.96 -6.34 -22.39
CA ALA A 77 -15.64 -5.37 -23.43
C ALA A 77 -14.99 -6.04 -24.64
N ALA A 78 -14.05 -6.97 -24.43
CA ALA A 78 -13.46 -7.78 -25.49
C ALA A 78 -14.52 -8.57 -26.26
N ALA A 79 -15.42 -9.26 -25.57
CA ALA A 79 -16.52 -10.00 -26.19
C ALA A 79 -17.46 -9.09 -27.01
N LEU A 80 -17.77 -7.88 -26.51
CA LEU A 80 -18.58 -6.91 -27.26
C LEU A 80 -17.87 -6.40 -28.51
N VAL A 81 -16.57 -6.09 -28.44
CA VAL A 81 -15.82 -5.64 -29.62
C VAL A 81 -15.75 -6.74 -30.67
N THR A 82 -15.56 -8.00 -30.26
CA THR A 82 -15.65 -9.14 -31.18
C THR A 82 -17.01 -9.22 -31.85
N ALA A 83 -18.11 -9.13 -31.08
CA ALA A 83 -19.47 -9.16 -31.62
C ALA A 83 -19.78 -7.98 -32.56
N ILE A 84 -19.33 -6.77 -32.22
CA ILE A 84 -19.47 -5.57 -33.06
C ILE A 84 -18.70 -5.77 -34.38
N THR A 85 -17.47 -6.25 -34.30
CA THR A 85 -16.61 -6.44 -35.47
C THR A 85 -17.17 -7.50 -36.41
N PHE A 86 -17.69 -8.61 -35.90
CA PHE A 86 -18.34 -9.63 -36.71
C PHE A 86 -19.61 -9.12 -37.41
N LYS A 87 -20.41 -8.28 -36.74
CA LYS A 87 -21.57 -7.65 -37.38
C LYS A 87 -21.19 -6.66 -38.49
N LEU A 88 -20.02 -6.02 -38.41
CA LEU A 88 -19.59 -4.98 -39.35
C LEU A 88 -18.75 -5.52 -40.53
N LEU A 89 -17.83 -6.43 -40.25
CA LEU A 89 -16.86 -6.95 -41.23
C LEU A 89 -17.15 -8.39 -41.67
N GLY A 90 -18.17 -9.04 -41.09
CA GLY A 90 -18.46 -10.46 -41.29
C GLY A 90 -17.51 -11.35 -40.49
N GLU A 91 -17.89 -12.61 -40.32
CA GLU A 91 -17.10 -13.60 -39.59
C GLU A 91 -15.89 -14.04 -40.42
N SER A 92 -14.70 -13.53 -40.08
CA SER A 92 -13.43 -13.90 -40.73
C SER A 92 -12.26 -13.84 -39.76
N GLU A 93 -11.18 -14.57 -40.04
CA GLU A 93 -9.95 -14.51 -39.22
C GLU A 93 -9.34 -13.09 -39.16
N LEU A 94 -9.45 -12.33 -40.25
CA LEU A 94 -9.03 -10.93 -40.33
C LEU A 94 -9.87 -10.05 -39.39
N SER A 95 -11.20 -10.25 -39.36
CA SER A 95 -12.09 -9.51 -38.46
C SER A 95 -11.76 -9.76 -36.99
N LEU A 96 -11.44 -11.00 -36.60
CA LEU A 96 -11.06 -11.34 -35.23
C LEU A 96 -9.74 -10.68 -34.81
N THR A 97 -8.77 -10.66 -35.72
CA THR A 97 -7.46 -10.02 -35.48
C THR A 97 -7.61 -8.52 -35.28
N ILE A 98 -8.40 -7.87 -36.13
CA ILE A 98 -8.69 -6.43 -36.04
C ILE A 98 -9.44 -6.12 -34.74
N ALA A 99 -10.47 -6.91 -34.39
CA ALA A 99 -11.21 -6.75 -33.13
C ALA A 99 -10.30 -6.82 -31.91
N THR A 100 -9.42 -7.83 -31.88
CA THR A 100 -8.49 -8.07 -30.78
C THR A 100 -7.49 -6.93 -30.63
N LEU A 101 -6.93 -6.44 -31.74
CA LEU A 101 -5.99 -5.32 -31.73
C LEU A 101 -6.67 -4.05 -31.21
N ILE A 102 -7.86 -3.72 -31.73
CA ILE A 102 -8.61 -2.53 -31.35
C ILE A 102 -8.97 -2.56 -29.87
N VAL A 103 -9.54 -3.67 -29.38
CA VAL A 103 -9.94 -3.75 -27.97
C VAL A 103 -8.74 -3.73 -27.03
N THR A 104 -7.64 -4.38 -27.39
CA THR A 104 -6.42 -4.39 -26.57
C THR A 104 -5.86 -2.99 -26.42
N VAL A 105 -5.71 -2.24 -27.52
CA VAL A 105 -5.22 -0.85 -27.50
C VAL A 105 -6.20 0.05 -26.74
N ALA A 106 -7.50 -0.10 -26.97
CA ALA A 106 -8.52 0.71 -26.30
C ALA A 106 -8.52 0.48 -24.78
N LEU A 107 -8.51 -0.78 -24.32
CA LEU A 107 -8.46 -1.10 -22.90
C LEU A 107 -7.13 -0.63 -22.28
N LEU A 108 -6.01 -0.87 -22.94
CA LEU A 108 -4.70 -0.46 -22.44
C LEU A 108 -4.58 1.07 -22.27
N ILE A 109 -5.11 1.85 -23.19
CA ILE A 109 -5.04 3.32 -23.09
C ILE A 109 -6.10 3.85 -22.12
N PHE A 110 -7.37 3.51 -22.33
CA PHE A 110 -8.50 4.16 -21.67
C PHE A 110 -8.91 3.51 -20.34
N SER A 111 -8.67 2.21 -20.16
CA SER A 111 -9.03 1.48 -18.94
C SER A 111 -7.81 1.23 -18.04
N GLU A 112 -6.62 1.06 -18.62
CA GLU A 112 -5.43 0.67 -17.88
C GLU A 112 -4.52 1.87 -17.59
N ILE A 113 -3.77 2.37 -18.58
CA ILE A 113 -2.68 3.33 -18.37
C ILE A 113 -3.19 4.70 -17.94
N THR A 114 -4.12 5.30 -18.69
CA THR A 114 -4.58 6.66 -18.40
C THR A 114 -5.22 6.76 -17.01
N PRO A 115 -6.14 5.86 -16.61
CA PRO A 115 -6.72 5.92 -15.28
C PRO A 115 -5.66 5.70 -14.18
N LYS A 116 -4.70 4.79 -14.36
CA LYS A 116 -3.62 4.58 -13.36
C LYS A 116 -2.78 5.83 -13.14
N ILE A 117 -2.38 6.53 -14.22
CA ILE A 117 -1.61 7.78 -14.12
C ILE A 117 -2.39 8.84 -13.34
N ILE A 118 -3.68 9.02 -13.65
CA ILE A 118 -4.54 10.00 -12.95
C ILE A 118 -4.69 9.62 -11.47
N GLY A 119 -4.91 8.32 -11.18
CA GLY A 119 -5.05 7.80 -9.82
C GLY A 119 -3.82 8.02 -8.95
N ALA A 120 -2.62 7.82 -9.52
CA ALA A 120 -1.36 8.08 -8.85
C ALA A 120 -1.10 9.57 -8.63
N SER A 121 -1.56 10.43 -9.54
CA SER A 121 -1.37 11.88 -9.47
C SER A 121 -2.28 12.57 -8.45
N PHE A 122 -3.52 12.06 -8.28
CA PHE A 122 -4.52 12.67 -7.40
C PHE A 122 -5.19 11.66 -6.44
N PRO A 123 -4.43 10.97 -5.59
CA PRO A 123 -4.94 9.85 -4.80
C PRO A 123 -6.06 10.25 -3.85
N GLU A 124 -5.93 11.35 -3.11
CA GLU A 124 -6.95 11.80 -2.14
C GLU A 124 -8.26 12.22 -2.82
N LYS A 125 -8.17 12.97 -3.93
CA LYS A 125 -9.35 13.48 -4.64
C LYS A 125 -10.19 12.36 -5.25
N ILE A 126 -9.58 11.20 -5.54
CA ILE A 126 -10.25 10.09 -6.22
C ILE A 126 -10.64 8.99 -5.23
N ALA A 127 -9.72 8.56 -4.36
CA ALA A 127 -9.96 7.45 -3.45
C ALA A 127 -11.02 7.76 -2.38
N LEU A 128 -11.12 9.02 -1.93
CA LEU A 128 -12.13 9.43 -0.94
C LEU A 128 -13.57 9.31 -1.48
N PRO A 129 -13.93 9.90 -2.64
CA PRO A 129 -15.25 9.70 -3.23
C PRO A 129 -15.45 8.26 -3.73
N ALA A 130 -14.43 7.62 -4.33
CA ALA A 130 -14.54 6.25 -4.80
C ALA A 130 -14.88 5.26 -3.66
N SER A 131 -14.41 5.53 -2.44
CA SER A 131 -14.72 4.68 -1.27
C SER A 131 -16.21 4.50 -1.01
N TYR A 132 -17.06 5.47 -1.36
CA TYR A 132 -18.50 5.36 -1.18
C TYR A 132 -19.14 4.34 -2.13
N LEU A 133 -18.61 4.22 -3.35
CA LEU A 133 -19.08 3.28 -4.35
C LEU A 133 -18.41 1.91 -4.19
N LEU A 134 -17.15 1.87 -3.79
CA LEU A 134 -16.39 0.63 -3.61
C LEU A 134 -16.85 -0.18 -2.41
N GLU A 135 -17.29 0.46 -1.32
CA GLU A 135 -17.74 -0.28 -0.12
C GLU A 135 -18.93 -1.23 -0.37
N PRO A 136 -20.05 -0.80 -0.98
CA PRO A 136 -21.14 -1.73 -1.32
C PRO A 136 -20.72 -2.75 -2.37
N LEU A 137 -19.89 -2.35 -3.34
CA LEU A 137 -19.40 -3.22 -4.40
C LEU A 137 -18.50 -4.34 -3.85
N MET A 138 -17.61 -4.02 -2.92
CA MET A 138 -16.78 -4.99 -2.20
C MET A 138 -17.64 -5.99 -1.42
N ARG A 139 -18.76 -5.54 -0.82
CA ARG A 139 -19.70 -6.43 -0.14
C ARG A 139 -20.41 -7.37 -1.11
N LEU A 140 -20.79 -6.88 -2.29
CA LEU A 140 -21.41 -7.68 -3.35
C LEU A 140 -20.43 -8.71 -3.95
N MET A 141 -19.18 -8.32 -4.14
CA MET A 141 -18.12 -9.16 -4.72
C MET A 141 -17.49 -10.13 -3.71
N HIS A 142 -17.68 -9.89 -2.41
CA HIS A 142 -17.14 -10.70 -1.32
C HIS A 142 -17.31 -12.22 -1.47
N PRO A 143 -18.50 -12.78 -1.79
CA PRO A 143 -18.64 -14.23 -1.96
C PRO A 143 -17.73 -14.80 -3.06
N PHE A 144 -17.58 -14.08 -4.18
CA PHE A 144 -16.71 -14.50 -5.28
C PHE A 144 -15.23 -14.45 -4.88
N VAL A 145 -14.83 -13.37 -4.20
CA VAL A 145 -13.46 -13.20 -3.69
C VAL A 145 -13.12 -14.28 -2.66
N LEU A 146 -14.07 -14.70 -1.81
CA LEU A 146 -13.86 -15.80 -0.87
C LEU A 146 -13.58 -17.12 -1.57
N VAL A 147 -14.31 -17.44 -2.64
CA VAL A 147 -14.08 -18.66 -3.42
C VAL A 147 -12.69 -18.61 -4.06
N ALA A 148 -12.35 -17.51 -4.73
CA ALA A 148 -11.03 -17.32 -5.33
C ALA A 148 -9.90 -17.47 -4.29
N ASN A 149 -10.02 -16.80 -3.14
CA ASN A 149 -9.04 -16.90 -2.06
C ASN A 149 -8.94 -18.30 -1.47
N SER A 150 -10.03 -19.07 -1.47
CA SER A 150 -10.01 -20.47 -1.01
C SER A 150 -9.20 -21.34 -1.97
N ILE A 151 -9.36 -21.15 -3.28
CA ILE A 151 -8.56 -21.83 -4.29
C ILE A 151 -7.08 -21.47 -4.15
N VAL A 152 -6.76 -20.17 -3.99
CA VAL A 152 -5.38 -19.71 -3.76
C VAL A 152 -4.78 -20.36 -2.52
N LYS A 153 -5.52 -20.46 -1.41
CA LYS A 153 -5.04 -21.14 -0.20
C LYS A 153 -4.72 -22.61 -0.43
N VAL A 154 -5.54 -23.33 -1.20
CA VAL A 154 -5.25 -24.73 -1.56
C VAL A 154 -3.97 -24.81 -2.38
N ILE A 155 -3.81 -23.94 -3.39
CA ILE A 155 -2.60 -23.90 -4.22
C ILE A 155 -1.36 -23.61 -3.36
N LEU A 156 -1.42 -22.61 -2.49
CA LEU A 156 -0.31 -22.26 -1.58
C LEU A 156 0.01 -23.39 -0.61
N TRP A 157 -1.01 -24.11 -0.13
CA TRP A 157 -0.83 -25.28 0.73
C TRP A 157 -0.11 -26.41 -0.01
N VAL A 158 -0.50 -26.70 -1.25
CA VAL A 158 0.16 -27.70 -2.11
C VAL A 158 1.61 -27.31 -2.39
N LEU A 159 1.88 -26.02 -2.65
CA LEU A 159 3.22 -25.49 -2.89
C LEU A 159 4.04 -25.28 -1.61
N ARG A 160 3.45 -25.51 -0.42
CA ARG A 160 4.05 -25.26 0.90
C ARG A 160 4.54 -23.82 1.10
N ILE A 161 3.90 -22.85 0.46
CA ILE A 161 4.21 -21.43 0.60
C ILE A 161 3.39 -20.86 1.75
N LYS A 162 4.07 -20.32 2.77
CA LYS A 162 3.42 -19.63 3.90
C LYS A 162 3.44 -18.12 3.66
N PRO A 163 2.30 -17.48 3.35
CA PRO A 163 2.26 -16.04 3.19
C PRO A 163 2.53 -15.34 4.53
N VAL A 164 3.48 -14.40 4.53
CA VAL A 164 3.74 -13.53 5.68
C VAL A 164 2.54 -12.59 5.83
N SER A 165 1.74 -12.77 6.88
CA SER A 165 0.59 -11.90 7.14
C SER A 165 1.07 -10.49 7.51
N GLY A 166 0.55 -9.47 6.81
CA GLY A 166 1.00 -8.07 6.86
C GLY A 166 0.89 -7.33 8.21
N ASN A 167 0.53 -8.00 9.30
CA ASN A 167 0.58 -7.41 10.64
C ASN A 167 1.98 -7.48 11.28
N GLN A 168 2.88 -8.35 10.80
CA GLN A 168 4.27 -8.37 11.31
C GLN A 168 5.16 -7.34 10.62
N ALA A 169 4.89 -6.98 9.36
CA ALA A 169 5.66 -6.00 8.59
C ALA A 169 5.46 -4.53 9.04
N SER A 170 4.80 -4.29 10.16
CA SER A 170 4.54 -2.95 10.70
C SER A 170 5.07 -2.74 12.13
N GLN A 171 5.77 -3.73 12.67
CA GLN A 171 6.62 -3.51 13.83
C GLN A 171 7.96 -3.01 13.29
N LEU A 172 8.12 -1.68 13.28
CA LEU A 172 9.40 -1.10 12.91
C LEU A 172 10.47 -1.64 13.85
N SER A 173 11.56 -2.17 13.30
CA SER A 173 12.71 -2.54 14.12
C SER A 173 13.33 -1.29 14.73
N GLN A 174 14.12 -1.47 15.79
CA GLN A 174 14.88 -0.36 16.38
C GLN A 174 15.83 0.27 15.35
N GLU A 175 16.42 -0.53 14.44
CA GLU A 175 17.24 0.00 13.34
C GLU A 175 16.40 0.79 12.32
N GLU A 176 15.20 0.34 11.99
CA GLU A 176 14.31 1.07 11.07
C GLU A 176 13.86 2.41 11.67
N LEU A 177 13.56 2.45 12.98
CA LEU A 177 13.28 3.69 13.71
C LEU A 177 14.50 4.62 13.74
N ARG A 178 15.71 4.08 13.97
CA ARG A 178 16.96 4.84 13.94
C ARG A 178 17.17 5.49 12.57
N THR A 179 16.97 4.72 11.49
CA THR A 179 17.07 5.21 10.11
C THR A 179 16.06 6.31 9.82
N LEU A 180 14.79 6.15 10.23
CA LEU A 180 13.76 7.17 10.06
C LEU A 180 14.07 8.49 10.80
N VAL A 181 14.69 8.43 11.98
CA VAL A 181 15.08 9.64 12.74
C VAL A 181 16.26 10.36 12.09
N LEU A 182 17.21 9.61 11.54
CA LEU A 182 18.38 10.16 10.85
C LEU A 182 18.02 10.73 9.46
N GLU A 183 17.12 10.07 8.72
CA GLU A 183 16.71 10.48 7.38
C GLU A 183 15.55 11.49 7.37
N GLY A 184 14.63 11.43 8.34
CA GLY A 184 13.50 12.36 8.51
C GLY A 184 13.91 13.76 9.01
N GLY A 185 15.22 14.00 9.13
CA GLY A 185 15.85 15.11 9.83
C GLY A 185 15.68 16.51 9.24
N ASN A 186 15.02 16.69 8.10
CA ASN A 186 14.84 18.02 7.50
C ASN A 186 14.01 18.99 8.37
N TYR A 187 13.30 18.49 9.39
CA TYR A 187 12.50 19.29 10.32
C TYR A 187 13.07 19.36 11.75
N LEU A 188 14.20 18.68 12.03
CA LEU A 188 14.81 18.64 13.37
C LEU A 188 16.28 19.12 13.34
N PRO A 189 16.69 20.01 14.24
CA PRO A 189 18.10 20.37 14.41
C PRO A 189 18.97 19.13 14.66
N ARG A 190 20.19 19.11 14.08
CA ARG A 190 21.15 17.98 14.20
C ARG A 190 21.41 17.54 15.65
N LYS A 191 21.40 18.47 16.60
CA LYS A 191 21.56 18.19 18.05
C LYS A 191 20.46 17.28 18.62
N HIS A 192 19.22 17.43 18.14
CA HIS A 192 18.11 16.58 18.59
C HIS A 192 18.15 15.20 17.94
N GLN A 193 18.63 15.10 16.70
CA GLN A 193 18.85 13.82 16.02
C GLN A 193 19.90 12.97 16.75
N SER A 194 21.04 13.58 17.12
CA SER A 194 22.08 12.86 17.86
C SER A 194 21.62 12.42 19.25
N MET A 195 20.84 13.25 19.95
CA MET A 195 20.27 12.88 21.24
C MET A 195 19.31 11.68 21.13
N LEU A 196 18.42 11.68 20.12
CA LEU A 196 17.50 10.56 19.89
C LEU A 196 18.23 9.28 19.47
N ALA A 197 19.26 9.38 18.64
CA ALA A 197 20.10 8.24 18.27
C ALA A 197 20.79 7.64 19.51
N ASN A 198 21.37 8.47 20.36
CA ASN A 198 22.04 8.04 21.59
C ASN A 198 21.07 7.40 22.61
N LEU A 199 19.80 7.82 22.64
CA LEU A 199 18.77 7.20 23.49
C LEU A 199 18.49 5.75 23.09
N PHE A 200 18.57 5.41 21.79
CA PHE A 200 18.46 4.02 21.35
C PHE A 200 19.68 3.20 21.78
N ASP A 201 20.87 3.78 21.72
CA ASP A 201 22.11 3.11 22.12
C ASP A 201 22.13 2.84 23.65
N LEU A 202 21.51 3.71 24.46
CA LEU A 202 21.38 3.52 25.92
C LEU A 202 20.59 2.27 26.34
N GLN A 203 19.72 1.72 25.48
CA GLN A 203 19.04 0.44 25.78
C GLN A 203 19.94 -0.77 25.65
N THR A 204 21.00 -0.66 24.85
CA THR A 204 21.95 -1.75 24.56
C THR A 204 23.26 -1.62 25.34
N ILE A 205 23.56 -0.43 25.84
CA ILE A 205 24.75 -0.14 26.64
C ILE A 205 24.62 -0.79 28.02
N THR A 206 25.67 -1.50 28.42
CA THR A 206 25.81 -2.10 29.74
C THR A 206 26.62 -1.21 30.68
N VAL A 207 26.61 -1.52 31.98
CA VAL A 207 27.46 -0.83 32.96
C VAL A 207 28.94 -0.95 32.59
N GLU A 208 29.34 -2.10 32.05
CA GLU A 208 30.72 -2.36 31.63
C GLU A 208 31.18 -1.45 30.49
N ASP A 209 30.27 -1.05 29.59
CA ASP A 209 30.57 -0.17 28.47
C ASP A 209 30.81 1.30 28.89
N LEU A 210 30.30 1.71 30.06
CA LEU A 210 30.38 3.09 30.56
C LEU A 210 31.21 3.26 31.83
N MET A 211 31.47 2.19 32.58
CA MET A 211 32.19 2.28 33.85
C MET A 211 33.62 2.77 33.63
N VAL A 212 34.15 3.48 34.62
CA VAL A 212 35.58 3.78 34.66
C VAL A 212 36.32 2.45 34.88
N PRO A 213 37.22 2.05 33.96
CA PRO A 213 37.99 0.81 34.12
C PRO A 213 38.74 0.80 35.45
N ARG A 214 38.82 -0.36 36.12
CA ARG A 214 39.38 -0.47 37.48
C ARG A 214 40.80 0.11 37.62
N ASN A 215 41.61 0.03 36.57
CA ASN A 215 42.96 0.58 36.54
C ASN A 215 43.03 2.12 36.40
N LYS A 216 41.90 2.77 36.13
CA LYS A 216 41.73 4.23 36.06
C LYS A 216 40.92 4.77 37.24
N ILE A 217 40.55 3.92 38.20
CA ILE A 217 39.87 4.36 39.42
C ILE A 217 40.92 4.93 40.34
N GLU A 218 40.79 6.21 40.65
CA GLU A 218 41.52 6.85 41.73
C GLU A 218 40.86 6.43 43.06
N ALA A 219 41.62 5.76 43.90
CA ALA A 219 41.14 5.20 45.16
C ALA A 219 42.01 5.71 46.31
N ILE A 220 41.35 6.13 47.39
CA ILE A 220 42.00 6.66 48.58
C ILE A 220 42.05 5.56 49.64
N GLU A 221 43.22 5.34 50.24
CA GLU A 221 43.36 4.43 51.38
C GLU A 221 42.95 5.14 52.69
N LEU A 222 41.91 4.63 53.34
CA LEU A 222 41.32 5.24 54.54
C LEU A 222 42.25 5.24 55.77
N ASN A 223 43.28 4.39 55.77
CA ASN A 223 44.25 4.30 56.85
C ASN A 223 45.45 5.25 56.66
N SER A 224 45.51 5.98 55.54
CA SER A 224 46.59 6.92 55.27
C SER A 224 46.47 8.17 56.15
N PRO A 225 47.60 8.85 56.46
CA PRO A 225 47.61 10.13 57.14
C PRO A 225 46.70 11.17 56.47
N ILE A 226 46.05 12.03 57.27
CA ILE A 226 45.07 13.01 56.78
C ILE A 226 45.70 14.01 55.79
N GLU A 227 46.99 14.30 55.94
CA GLU A 227 47.77 15.13 55.03
C GLU A 227 47.96 14.49 53.65
N GLU A 228 48.18 13.18 53.58
CA GLU A 228 48.34 12.43 52.32
C GLU A 228 47.01 12.36 51.57
N ILE A 229 45.92 12.01 52.27
CA ILE A 229 44.56 12.01 51.71
C ILE A 229 44.20 13.38 51.13
N ARG A 230 44.55 14.47 51.84
CA ARG A 230 44.31 15.84 51.37
C ARG A 230 45.10 16.17 50.10
N SER A 231 46.34 15.69 49.99
CA SER A 231 47.17 15.92 48.80
C SER A 231 46.64 15.17 47.57
N GLU A 232 46.11 13.96 47.79
CA GLU A 232 45.56 13.10 46.74
C GLU A 232 44.28 13.71 46.13
N ILE A 233 43.35 14.17 46.98
CA ILE A 233 42.09 14.83 46.55
C ILE A 233 42.34 16.14 45.76
N ILE A 234 43.43 16.87 46.05
CA ILE A 234 43.73 18.14 45.36
C ILE A 234 44.34 17.91 43.97
N THR A 235 44.91 16.72 43.74
CA THR A 235 45.65 16.39 42.50
C THR A 235 44.79 15.61 41.50
N SER A 236 43.76 14.92 41.99
CA SER A 236 42.64 14.30 41.25
C SER A 236 41.66 15.31 40.65
#